data_AF-A0A965RNB3-F1
#
_entry.id   AF-A0A965RNB3-F1
#
_cell.length_a   1.000
_cell.length_b   1.000
_cell.length_c   1.000
_cell.angle_alpha   90.00
_cell.angle_beta   90.00
_cell.angle_gamma   90.00
#
_symmetry.space_group_name_H-M   'P 1'
#
loop_
_entity.id
_entity.type
_entity.pdbx_description
1 polymer ?
#
loop_
_entity_poly.entity_id
_entity_poly.type
_entity_poly.pdbx_seq_one_letter_code
_entity_poly.pdbx_strand_id
1 'polypeptide(L)'
;MKAAHLLQPQFLKTQLEMLDPKKLKIMIVMGNAALTKAILMFGLGWGGYKLDQKWGTKPWLMFLGVLIGLGLGIWYILVLANRFNKNSDS
;
A
#
# COMPACT_ATOMS: atom_id res chain seq x y z
N MET A 1 39.90 -15.30 -14.85
CA MET A 1 38.98 -15.05 -13.71
C MET A 1 37.52 -15.00 -14.19
N LYS A 2 36.95 -16.12 -14.68
CA LYS A 2 35.59 -16.15 -15.28
C LYS A 2 34.65 -17.21 -14.68
N ALA A 3 35.13 -18.01 -13.72
CA ALA A 3 34.40 -19.15 -13.17
C ALA A 3 33.55 -18.82 -11.92
N ALA A 4 33.88 -17.76 -11.17
CA ALA A 4 33.17 -17.41 -9.93
C ALA A 4 31.73 -16.90 -10.14
N HIS A 5 31.40 -16.42 -11.35
CA HIS A 5 30.06 -15.93 -11.69
C HIS A 5 29.04 -17.07 -11.91
N LEU A 6 29.49 -18.30 -12.17
CA LEU A 6 28.62 -19.44 -12.50
C LEU A 6 28.19 -20.27 -11.28
N LEU A 7 28.82 -20.06 -10.11
CA LEU A 7 28.55 -20.82 -8.89
C LEU A 7 27.70 -20.07 -7.87
N GLN A 8 27.21 -18.86 -8.19
CA GLN A 8 26.29 -18.17 -7.27
C GLN A 8 24.95 -18.94 -7.25
N PRO A 9 24.57 -19.55 -6.12
CA PRO A 9 23.31 -20.26 -5.99
C PRO A 9 22.17 -19.29 -6.29
N GLN A 10 21.10 -19.78 -6.94
CA GLN A 10 19.95 -18.96 -7.32
C GLN A 10 19.44 -18.08 -6.17
N PHE A 11 19.49 -18.60 -4.94
CA PHE A 11 19.19 -17.87 -3.71
C PHE A 11 20.00 -16.58 -3.53
N LEU A 12 21.31 -16.57 -3.79
CA LEU A 12 22.15 -15.38 -3.63
C LEU A 12 21.83 -14.31 -4.69
N LYS A 13 21.46 -14.72 -5.90
CA LYS A 13 21.03 -13.79 -6.95
C LYS A 13 19.71 -13.11 -6.59
N THR A 14 18.74 -13.88 -6.09
CA THR A 14 17.45 -13.32 -5.63
C THR A 14 17.64 -12.35 -4.47
N GLN A 15 18.53 -12.65 -3.51
CA GLN A 15 18.83 -11.74 -2.41
C GLN A 15 19.53 -10.45 -2.89
N LEU A 16 20.51 -10.57 -3.79
CA LEU A 16 21.18 -9.40 -4.38
C LEU A 16 20.20 -8.52 -5.18
N GLU A 17 19.27 -9.15 -5.90
CA GLU A 17 18.26 -8.46 -6.70
C GLU A 17 17.19 -7.78 -5.82
N MET A 18 16.83 -8.38 -4.68
CA MET A 18 15.93 -7.75 -3.68
C MET A 18 16.58 -6.58 -2.94
N LEU A 19 17.91 -6.58 -2.82
CA LEU A 19 18.69 -5.48 -2.25
C LEU A 19 18.98 -4.36 -3.26
N ASP A 20 18.45 -4.44 -4.49
CA ASP A 20 18.52 -3.34 -5.46
C ASP A 20 17.81 -2.10 -4.88
N PRO A 21 18.49 -0.95 -4.76
CA PRO A 21 17.92 0.25 -4.16
C PRO A 21 16.66 0.75 -4.89
N LYS A 22 16.48 0.45 -6.19
CA LYS A 22 15.26 0.80 -6.93
C LYS A 22 14.09 -0.10 -6.53
N LYS A 23 14.27 -1.42 -6.48
CA LYS A 23 13.22 -2.36 -6.08
C LYS A 23 12.82 -2.17 -4.62
N LEU A 24 13.81 -1.94 -3.74
CA LEU A 24 13.59 -1.64 -2.33
C LEU A 24 12.74 -0.37 -2.14
N LYS A 25 13.04 0.71 -2.88
CA LYS A 25 12.25 1.95 -2.83
C LYS A 25 10.80 1.72 -3.26
N ILE A 26 10.57 0.98 -4.34
CA ILE A 26 9.20 0.68 -4.81
C ILE A 26 8.42 -0.11 -3.75
N MET A 27 9.06 -1.13 -3.15
CA MET A 27 8.44 -1.93 -2.10
C MET A 27 8.08 -1.08 -0.87
N ILE A 28 8.98 -0.21 -0.41
CA ILE A 28 8.73 0.68 0.73
C ILE A 28 7.58 1.65 0.41
N VAL A 29 7.56 2.25 -0.78
CA VAL A 29 6.49 3.16 -1.19
C VAL A 29 5.15 2.43 -1.24
N MET A 30 5.11 1.21 -1.80
CA MET A 30 3.89 0.42 -1.89
C MET A 30 3.40 -0.04 -0.51
N GLY A 31 4.32 -0.47 0.36
CA GLY A 31 4.03 -0.85 1.74
C GLY A 31 3.47 0.31 2.56
N ASN A 32 4.10 1.48 2.50
CA ASN A 32 3.57 2.70 3.11
C ASN A 32 2.21 3.07 2.52
N ALA A 33 2.06 2.97 1.20
CA ALA A 33 0.80 3.27 0.55
C ALA A 33 -0.33 2.35 1.03
N ALA A 34 -0.09 1.06 1.21
CA ALA A 34 -1.09 0.14 1.75
C ALA A 34 -1.39 0.43 3.23
N LEU A 35 -0.35 0.60 4.04
CA LEU A 35 -0.48 0.79 5.49
C LEU A 35 -1.24 2.07 5.84
N THR A 36 -0.90 3.21 5.22
CA THR A 36 -1.60 4.48 5.46
C THR A 36 -3.10 4.37 5.14
N LYS A 37 -3.47 3.54 4.16
CA LYS A 37 -4.85 3.41 3.68
C LYS A 37 -5.64 2.49 4.59
N ALA A 38 -5.02 1.42 5.06
CA ALA A 38 -5.57 0.60 6.12
C ALA A 38 -5.86 1.45 7.37
N ILE A 39 -4.89 2.24 7.83
CA ILE A 39 -5.06 3.16 8.97
C ILE A 39 -6.21 4.14 8.73
N LEU A 40 -6.33 4.70 7.53
CA LEU A 40 -7.40 5.64 7.19
C LEU A 40 -8.77 4.96 7.20
N MET A 41 -8.89 3.75 6.66
CA MET A 41 -10.13 2.96 6.69
C MET A 41 -10.54 2.61 8.12
N PHE A 42 -9.61 2.09 8.92
CA PHE A 42 -9.88 1.75 10.32
C PHE A 42 -10.18 3.00 11.15
N GLY A 43 -9.46 4.10 10.93
CA GLY A 43 -9.64 5.36 11.63
C GLY A 43 -11.01 5.98 11.35
N LEU A 44 -11.44 6.00 10.08
CA LEU A 44 -12.76 6.52 9.70
C LEU A 44 -13.88 5.60 10.18
N GLY A 45 -13.72 4.28 10.08
CA GLY A 45 -14.67 3.32 10.64
C GLY A 45 -14.82 3.47 12.15
N TRP A 46 -13.70 3.55 12.88
CA TRP A 46 -13.70 3.76 14.33
C TRP A 46 -14.32 5.11 14.71
N GLY A 47 -13.99 6.17 13.98
CA GLY A 47 -14.59 7.49 14.16
C GLY A 47 -16.10 7.46 13.96
N GLY A 48 -16.56 6.81 12.89
CA GLY A 48 -17.98 6.56 12.64
C GLY A 48 -18.66 5.80 13.77
N TYR A 49 -18.02 4.72 14.25
CA TYR A 49 -18.53 3.95 15.39
C TYR A 49 -18.66 4.77 16.67
N LYS A 50 -17.69 5.65 16.96
CA LYS A 50 -17.77 6.56 18.11
C LYS A 50 -18.88 7.60 17.96
N LEU A 51 -19.12 8.10 16.75
CA LEU A 51 -20.27 8.96 16.49
C LEU A 51 -21.59 8.20 16.65
N ASP A 52 -21.65 6.96 16.15
CA ASP A 52 -22.84 6.11 16.29
C ASP A 52 -23.19 5.89 17.77
N GLN A 53 -22.19 5.61 18.62
CA GLN A 53 -22.38 5.50 20.06
C GLN A 53 -22.85 6.83 20.69
N LYS A 54 -22.28 7.97 20.26
CA LYS A 54 -22.61 9.28 20.81
C LYS A 54 -24.04 9.71 20.45
N TRP A 55 -24.54 9.33 19.28
CA TRP A 55 -25.88 9.69 18.80
C TRP A 55 -26.91 8.58 19.01
N GLY A 56 -26.51 7.43 19.57
CA GLY A 56 -27.39 6.28 19.80
C GLY A 56 -27.92 5.68 18.50
N THR A 57 -27.22 5.89 17.38
CA THR A 57 -27.62 5.35 16.07
C THR A 57 -27.13 3.91 15.92
N LYS A 58 -27.84 3.16 15.07
CA LYS A 58 -27.32 1.90 14.49
C LYS A 58 -25.99 2.21 13.78
N PRO A 59 -25.09 1.22 13.54
CA PRO A 59 -23.69 1.43 13.13
C PRO A 59 -23.51 1.94 11.68
N TRP A 60 -24.35 2.85 11.22
CA TRP A 60 -24.38 3.39 9.87
C TRP A 60 -23.21 4.33 9.61
N LEU A 61 -22.79 5.13 10.60
CA LEU A 61 -21.66 6.05 10.43
C LEU A 61 -20.35 5.29 10.40
N MET A 62 -20.22 4.19 11.15
CA MET A 62 -19.12 3.24 11.03
C MET A 62 -19.02 2.70 9.60
N PHE A 63 -20.13 2.18 9.04
CA PHE A 63 -20.15 1.67 7.66
C PHE A 63 -19.80 2.77 6.65
N LEU A 64 -20.36 3.97 6.81
CA LEU A 64 -20.03 5.12 5.98
C LEU A 64 -18.53 5.45 6.04
N GLY A 65 -17.94 5.47 7.24
CA GLY A 65 -16.52 5.72 7.45
C GLY A 65 -15.64 4.68 6.77
N VAL A 66 -15.98 3.39 6.88
CA VAL A 66 -15.26 2.30 6.20
C VAL A 66 -15.37 2.46 4.68
N LEU A 67 -16.56 2.74 4.14
CA LEU A 67 -16.78 2.92 2.70
C LEU A 67 -16.00 4.12 2.16
N ILE A 68 -15.98 5.25 2.87
CA ILE A 68 -15.18 6.43 2.51
C ILE A 68 -13.70 6.05 2.52
N GLY A 69 -13.23 5.37 3.56
CA GLY A 69 -11.83 4.98 3.66
C GLY A 69 -11.39 4.01 2.56
N LEU A 70 -12.23 3.04 2.22
CA LEU A 70 -12.01 2.12 1.11
C LEU A 70 -11.98 2.88 -0.23
N GLY A 71 -12.96 3.75 -0.47
CA GLY A 71 -13.06 4.53 -1.70
C GLY A 71 -11.86 5.44 -1.93
N LEU A 72 -11.44 6.18 -0.89
CA LEU A 72 -10.23 7.02 -0.93
C LEU A 72 -8.96 6.19 -1.15
N GLY A 73 -8.88 5.00 -0.54
CA GLY A 73 -7.76 4.09 -0.73
C GLY A 73 -7.63 3.59 -2.16
N ILE A 74 -8.73 3.11 -2.75
CA ILE A 74 -8.77 2.65 -4.14
C ILE A 74 -8.46 3.79 -5.09
N TRP A 75 -9.09 4.96 -4.92
CA TRP A 75 -8.82 6.15 -5.73
C TRP A 75 -7.34 6.49 -5.74
N TYR A 76 -6.71 6.52 -4.56
CA TYR A 76 -5.29 6.84 -4.45
C TYR A 76 -4.40 5.84 -5.19
N ILE A 77 -4.69 4.54 -5.07
CA ILE A 77 -3.94 3.49 -5.76
C ILE A 77 -4.07 3.66 -7.28
N LEU A 78 -5.27 3.95 -7.80
CA LEU A 78 -5.49 4.22 -9.23
C LEU A 78 -4.69 5.43 -9.71
N VAL A 79 -4.71 6.53 -8.95
CA VAL A 79 -3.91 7.73 -9.27
C VAL A 79 -2.41 7.42 -9.25
N LEU A 80 -1.95 6.63 -8.28
CA LEU A 80 -0.54 6.28 -8.15
C LEU A 80 -0.10 5.37 -9.31
N ALA A 81 -0.90 4.37 -9.66
CA ALA A 81 -0.64 3.48 -10.80
C ALA A 81 -0.55 4.26 -12.11
N ASN A 82 -1.49 5.19 -12.36
CA ASN A 82 -1.48 6.05 -13.55
C ASN A 82 -0.24 6.95 -13.62
N ARG A 83 0.26 7.44 -12.46
CA ARG A 83 1.50 8.23 -12.42
C ARG A 83 2.74 7.39 -12.74
N PHE A 84 2.81 6.15 -12.26
CA PHE A 84 3.91 5.24 -12.61
C PHE A 84 3.88 4.87 -14.10
N ASN A 85 2.71 4.58 -14.66
CA ASN A 85 2.59 4.29 -16.09
C ASN A 85 3.09 5.45 -16.96
N LYS A 86 2.64 6.68 -16.67
CA LYS A 86 3.01 7.87 -17.45
C LYS A 86 4.51 8.19 -17.43
N ASN A 87 5.22 7.83 -16.36
CA ASN A 87 6.66 8.04 -16.23
C ASN A 87 7.50 6.89 -16.84
N SER A 88 6.86 5.82 -17.33
CA SER A 88 7.52 4.68 -17.97
C SER A 88 7.66 4.87 -19.49
N ASP A 89 6.80 5.70 -20.07
CA ASP A 89 6.70 5.97 -21.52
C ASP A 89 7.53 7.18 -21.99
N SER A 90 8.28 7.82 -21.08
CA SER A 90 9.09 9.03 -21.33
C SER A 90 10.54 8.83 -20.91
#